data_AF-A0A382GNV0-F1
#
_entry.id   AF-A0A382GNV0-F1
#
_cell.length_a   1.000
_cell.length_b   1.000
_cell.length_c   1.000
_cell.angle_alpha   90.00
_cell.angle_beta   90.00
_cell.angle_gamma   90.00
#
_symmetry.space_group_name_H-M   'P 1'
#
loop_
_entity.id
_entity.type
_entity.pdbx_description
1 polymer ?
#
loop_
_entity_poly.entity_id
_entity_poly.type
_entity_poly.pdbx_seq_one_letter_code
_entity_poly.pdbx_strand_id
1 'polypeptide(L)'
;KYFRDGGRILMLLDPNPPVKFNGLAALYGIAISSEHVVDAVSNVSGEVLTPMVQKANGQFTTSNSAAGLTIADDISVTIFPDSAAILSPPAEEFALRDHIKFTPLGMTTPASWLTADPEDVAYSSEKQQGPFPVSAVVEATGMYTDLGATHQLAKIVLFSDSDFASNKYFASMDNSDIFLNSINWLADDFELISIRPKLLPYRELVVNSRERDFIKWSSWTLPPTFMLFMALVVWWRRR
;
A
#
# COMPACT_ATOMS: atom_id res chain seq x y z
N LYS A 1 24.16 14.75 4.92
CA LYS A 1 25.40 13.97 5.16
C LYS A 1 25.09 12.48 5.23
N TYR A 2 24.39 11.98 6.26
CA TYR A 2 24.02 10.56 6.38
C TYR A 2 23.54 9.89 5.08
N PHE A 3 22.53 10.47 4.41
CA PHE A 3 22.02 9.88 3.16
C PHE A 3 23.02 9.92 2.00
N ARG A 4 23.83 10.97 1.91
CA ARG A 4 24.90 11.11 0.91
C ARG A 4 25.98 10.03 1.06
N ASP A 5 26.13 9.52 2.27
CA ASP A 5 27.11 8.49 2.62
C ASP A 5 26.50 7.06 2.49
N GLY A 6 25.42 6.88 1.73
CA GLY A 6 24.76 5.57 1.53
C GLY A 6 23.77 5.18 2.63
N GLY A 7 23.26 6.17 3.36
CA GLY A 7 22.32 5.95 4.46
C GLY A 7 21.02 5.26 4.03
N ARG A 8 20.39 4.56 4.98
CA ARG A 8 19.10 3.87 4.81
C ARG A 8 18.09 4.48 5.77
N ILE A 9 16.93 4.88 5.27
CA ILE A 9 15.91 5.56 6.07
C ILE A 9 14.56 4.88 5.87
N LEU A 10 13.91 4.54 6.97
CA LEU A 10 12.48 4.28 7.00
C LEU A 10 11.78 5.57 7.40
N MET A 11 10.89 6.08 6.55
CA MET A 11 10.10 7.28 6.82
C MET A 11 8.63 6.88 6.95
N LEU A 12 8.03 7.20 8.08
CA LEU A 12 6.58 7.07 8.31
C LEU A 12 6.07 8.49 8.53
N LEU A 13 5.28 9.01 7.59
CA LEU A 13 4.87 10.41 7.55
C LEU A 13 3.36 10.48 7.33
N ASP A 14 2.65 10.92 8.35
CA ASP A 14 1.19 11.16 8.29
C ASP A 14 0.85 12.33 7.35
N PRO A 15 -0.43 12.50 6.98
CA PRO A 15 -0.90 13.70 6.27
C PRO A 15 -0.43 14.98 6.94
N ASN A 16 -0.05 15.95 6.09
CA ASN A 16 0.49 17.25 6.52
C ASN A 16 1.73 17.12 7.44
N PRO A 17 2.79 16.41 7.02
CA PRO A 17 3.96 16.20 7.87
C PRO A 17 4.77 17.49 8.04
N PRO A 18 5.61 17.59 9.09
CA PRO A 18 6.42 18.79 9.30
C PRO A 18 7.32 19.08 8.10
N VAL A 19 7.38 20.36 7.70
CA VAL A 19 8.06 20.84 6.46
C VAL A 19 9.47 20.28 6.29
N LYS A 20 10.24 20.12 7.37
CA LYS A 20 11.61 19.61 7.32
C LYS A 20 11.68 18.12 6.93
N PHE A 21 10.73 17.31 7.39
CA PHE A 21 10.69 15.88 7.05
C PHE A 21 10.16 15.67 5.63
N ASN A 22 9.12 16.40 5.24
CA ASN A 22 8.65 16.37 3.85
C ASN A 22 9.74 16.89 2.89
N GLY A 23 10.44 17.95 3.30
CA GLY A 23 11.58 18.50 2.56
C GLY A 23 12.73 17.52 2.38
N LEU A 24 12.93 16.55 3.29
CA LEU A 24 13.94 15.51 3.14
C LEU A 24 13.58 14.54 2.00
N ALA A 25 12.31 14.12 1.91
CA ALA A 25 11.81 13.33 0.78
C ALA A 25 11.88 14.13 -0.54
N ALA A 26 11.59 15.43 -0.48
CA ALA A 26 11.58 16.31 -1.64
C ALA A 26 12.96 16.47 -2.30
N LEU A 27 14.05 16.26 -1.57
CA LEU A 27 15.41 16.21 -2.14
C LEU A 27 15.57 15.09 -3.18
N TYR A 28 14.71 14.07 -3.14
CA TYR A 28 14.68 12.94 -4.07
C TYR A 28 13.47 12.96 -5.00
N GLY A 29 12.77 14.10 -5.07
CA GLY A 29 11.63 14.30 -5.97
C GLY A 29 10.33 13.70 -5.45
N ILE A 30 10.24 13.35 -4.17
CA ILE A 30 9.04 12.73 -3.57
C ILE A 30 8.49 13.65 -2.48
N ALA A 31 7.17 13.75 -2.37
CA ALA A 31 6.53 14.49 -1.29
C ALA A 31 5.33 13.73 -0.73
N ILE A 32 5.01 13.95 0.53
CA ILE A 32 3.77 13.50 1.15
C ILE A 32 2.75 14.64 1.03
N SER A 33 1.54 14.29 0.58
CA SER A 33 0.42 15.22 0.48
C SER A 33 -0.01 15.75 1.85
N SER A 34 -0.54 16.96 1.87
CA SER A 34 -1.29 17.46 3.03
C SER A 34 -2.70 16.89 3.13
N GLU A 35 -3.19 16.26 2.06
CA GLU A 35 -4.53 15.70 1.96
C GLU A 35 -4.55 14.20 2.27
N HIS A 36 -5.69 13.76 2.76
CA HIS A 36 -6.00 12.38 3.14
C HIS A 36 -6.48 11.59 1.93
N VAL A 37 -6.14 10.31 1.87
CA VAL A 37 -6.59 9.40 0.82
C VAL A 37 -7.88 8.71 1.24
N VAL A 38 -8.91 8.90 0.43
CA VAL A 38 -10.18 8.18 0.54
C VAL A 38 -10.19 7.08 -0.51
N ASP A 39 -10.37 5.81 -0.12
CA ASP A 39 -10.57 4.68 -1.04
C ASP A 39 -11.98 4.11 -0.89
N ALA A 40 -12.82 4.33 -1.92
CA ALA A 40 -14.22 3.91 -1.86
C ALA A 40 -14.42 2.39 -1.99
N VAL A 41 -13.43 1.67 -2.51
CA VAL A 41 -13.59 0.27 -2.91
C VAL A 41 -12.79 -0.66 -2.01
N SER A 42 -11.52 -0.34 -1.76
CA SER A 42 -10.64 -1.15 -0.92
C SER A 42 -10.37 -0.42 0.39
N ASN A 43 -11.28 -0.60 1.33
CA ASN A 43 -11.22 -0.04 2.67
C ASN A 43 -11.64 -1.06 3.74
N VAL A 44 -11.35 -0.75 4.99
CA VAL A 44 -11.69 -1.60 6.13
C VAL A 44 -13.12 -1.36 6.59
N SER A 45 -14.02 -2.31 6.33
CA SER A 45 -15.39 -2.31 6.88
C SER A 45 -16.22 -1.03 6.60
N GLY A 46 -15.96 -0.33 5.49
CA GLY A 46 -16.65 0.92 5.14
C GLY A 46 -15.94 2.19 5.61
N GLU A 47 -14.85 2.07 6.37
CA GLU A 47 -14.01 3.20 6.78
C GLU A 47 -13.14 3.66 5.61
N VAL A 48 -13.69 4.50 4.74
CA VAL A 48 -13.06 4.90 3.46
C VAL A 48 -11.72 5.63 3.62
N LEU A 49 -11.45 6.20 4.80
CA LEU A 49 -10.16 6.80 5.18
C LEU A 49 -9.13 5.78 5.70
N THR A 50 -9.48 4.49 5.73
CA THR A 50 -8.53 3.41 6.01
C THR A 50 -8.36 2.54 4.76
N PRO A 51 -7.60 3.00 3.75
CA PRO A 51 -7.24 2.20 2.60
C PRO A 51 -6.69 0.83 3.02
N MET A 52 -7.20 -0.20 2.35
CA MET A 52 -6.75 -1.58 2.47
C MET A 52 -6.04 -1.98 1.19
N VAL A 53 -4.75 -2.28 1.29
CA VAL A 53 -3.91 -2.66 0.15
C VAL A 53 -3.80 -4.17 0.12
N GLN A 54 -4.18 -4.78 -1.01
CA GLN A 54 -4.28 -6.23 -1.14
C GLN A 54 -3.45 -6.76 -2.31
N LYS A 55 -2.62 -7.78 -2.04
CA LYS A 55 -1.82 -8.42 -3.10
C LYS A 55 -2.69 -9.11 -4.14
N ALA A 56 -3.80 -9.72 -3.71
CA ALA A 56 -4.75 -10.39 -4.60
C ALA A 56 -5.35 -9.46 -5.66
N ASN A 57 -5.40 -8.15 -5.39
CA ASN A 57 -5.93 -7.12 -6.29
C ASN A 57 -4.83 -6.40 -7.08
N GLY A 58 -3.58 -6.87 -7.03
CA GLY A 58 -2.45 -6.25 -7.74
C GLY A 58 -2.02 -4.90 -7.17
N GLN A 59 -2.37 -4.59 -5.92
CA GLN A 59 -2.07 -3.30 -5.31
C GLN A 59 -0.66 -3.22 -4.69
N PHE A 60 0.06 -4.33 -4.62
CA PHE A 60 1.46 -4.38 -4.19
C PHE A 60 2.41 -4.63 -5.34
N THR A 61 3.55 -3.94 -5.32
CA THR A 61 4.71 -4.29 -6.13
C THR A 61 5.53 -5.35 -5.40
N THR A 62 5.77 -6.47 -6.08
CA THR A 62 6.57 -7.60 -5.57
C THR A 62 7.81 -7.83 -6.41
N SER A 63 8.65 -8.77 -6.01
CA SER A 63 9.86 -9.16 -6.74
C SER A 63 9.58 -9.65 -8.18
N ASN A 64 8.36 -10.12 -8.45
CA ASN A 64 7.91 -10.48 -9.80
C ASN A 64 7.77 -9.27 -10.73
N SER A 65 7.44 -8.09 -10.19
CA SER A 65 7.24 -6.84 -10.96
C SER A 65 8.43 -5.89 -10.86
N ALA A 66 9.16 -5.92 -9.74
CA ALA A 66 10.37 -5.14 -9.50
C ALA A 66 11.45 -6.04 -8.88
N ALA A 67 12.38 -6.52 -9.70
CA ALA A 67 13.44 -7.42 -9.24
C ALA A 67 14.23 -6.81 -8.06
N GLY A 68 14.44 -7.62 -7.02
CA GLY A 68 15.15 -7.22 -5.79
C GLY A 68 14.28 -6.52 -4.74
N LEU A 69 13.01 -6.20 -5.03
CA LEU A 69 12.07 -5.63 -4.07
C LEU A 69 11.21 -6.75 -3.45
N THR A 70 11.69 -7.32 -2.34
CA THR A 70 11.05 -8.48 -1.68
C THR A 70 10.11 -8.11 -0.54
N ILE A 71 9.95 -6.81 -0.23
CA ILE A 71 9.21 -6.33 0.96
C ILE A 71 7.78 -6.89 1.02
N ALA A 72 7.10 -6.96 -0.12
CA ALA A 72 5.70 -7.36 -0.22
C ALA A 72 5.47 -8.80 -0.74
N ASP A 73 6.54 -9.61 -0.90
CA ASP A 73 6.43 -10.94 -1.51
C ASP A 73 5.52 -11.88 -0.71
N ASP A 74 5.68 -11.85 0.62
CA ASP A 74 4.94 -12.65 1.58
C ASP A 74 3.73 -11.93 2.20
N ILE A 75 3.45 -10.71 1.74
CA ILE A 75 2.32 -9.90 2.23
C ILE A 75 1.05 -10.28 1.47
N SER A 76 -0.07 -10.31 2.18
CA SER A 76 -1.41 -10.52 1.63
C SER A 76 -2.21 -9.23 1.71
N VAL A 77 -2.35 -8.66 2.90
CA VAL A 77 -3.20 -7.48 3.15
C VAL A 77 -2.56 -6.57 4.21
N THR A 78 -2.52 -5.27 3.92
CA THR A 78 -2.17 -4.24 4.93
C THR A 78 -3.24 -3.16 4.94
N ILE A 79 -3.32 -2.44 6.05
CA ILE A 79 -4.27 -1.35 6.24
C ILE A 79 -3.50 -0.10 6.66
N PHE A 80 -3.89 1.05 6.10
CA PHE A 80 -3.26 2.32 6.37
C PHE A 80 -4.31 3.34 6.86
N PRO A 81 -4.59 3.40 8.17
CA PRO A 81 -5.52 4.37 8.73
C PRO A 81 -5.06 5.80 8.46
N ASP A 82 -5.95 6.61 7.91
CA ASP A 82 -5.73 8.04 7.69
C ASP A 82 -4.49 8.38 6.84
N SER A 83 -4.19 7.55 5.84
CA SER A 83 -3.00 7.73 5.00
C SER A 83 -3.09 8.94 4.07
N ALA A 84 -1.94 9.58 3.83
CA ALA A 84 -1.78 10.55 2.75
C ALA A 84 -1.42 9.89 1.41
N ALA A 85 -1.33 10.71 0.35
CA ALA A 85 -0.74 10.27 -0.90
C ALA A 85 0.75 10.60 -0.97
N ILE A 86 1.54 9.68 -1.52
CA ILE A 86 2.92 9.94 -1.94
C ILE A 86 2.87 10.53 -3.35
N LEU A 87 3.29 11.78 -3.46
CA LEU A 87 3.34 12.56 -4.68
C LEU A 87 4.73 12.43 -5.32
N SER A 88 4.75 12.23 -6.64
CA SER A 88 5.95 12.25 -7.46
C SER A 88 5.70 13.05 -8.74
N PRO A 89 6.75 13.61 -9.36
CA PRO A 89 6.69 14.11 -10.72
C PRO A 89 6.17 13.06 -11.71
N PRO A 90 5.72 13.49 -12.90
CA PRO A 90 5.36 12.59 -13.97
C PRO A 90 6.50 11.62 -14.30
N ALA A 91 6.15 10.38 -14.66
CA ALA A 91 7.12 9.32 -14.94
C ALA A 91 8.16 9.72 -16.02
N GLU A 92 7.75 10.51 -17.01
CA GLU A 92 8.61 11.02 -18.07
C GLU A 92 9.71 11.97 -17.53
N GLU A 93 9.35 12.82 -16.57
CA GLU A 93 10.31 13.73 -15.93
C GLU A 93 11.25 12.95 -15.01
N PHE A 94 10.70 12.00 -14.24
CA PHE A 94 11.47 11.14 -13.35
C PHE A 94 12.45 10.24 -14.12
N ALA A 95 12.07 9.78 -15.33
CA ALA A 95 12.94 8.99 -16.20
C ALA A 95 14.20 9.74 -16.68
N LEU A 96 14.21 11.08 -16.60
CA LEU A 96 15.40 11.90 -16.85
C LEU A 96 16.38 11.95 -15.67
N ARG A 97 16.08 11.23 -14.58
CA ARG A 97 16.91 11.12 -13.36
C ARG A 97 17.33 9.66 -13.18
N ASP A 98 18.27 9.20 -14.00
CA ASP A 98 18.77 7.81 -13.96
C ASP A 98 19.39 7.42 -12.61
N HIS A 99 19.85 8.40 -11.83
CA HIS A 99 20.37 8.26 -10.48
C HIS A 99 19.30 8.18 -9.38
N ILE A 100 18.00 8.23 -9.71
CA ILE A 100 16.90 8.05 -8.75
C ILE A 100 15.87 7.08 -9.31
N LYS A 101 15.63 5.99 -8.59
CA LYS A 101 14.58 5.03 -8.91
C LYS A 101 13.51 5.09 -7.84
N PHE A 102 12.35 5.62 -8.21
CA PHE A 102 11.12 5.60 -7.40
C PHE A 102 10.28 4.39 -7.79
N THR A 103 9.93 3.55 -6.82
CA THR A 103 9.09 2.37 -7.02
C THR A 103 7.95 2.40 -6.01
N PRO A 104 6.70 2.66 -6.45
CA PRO A 104 5.53 2.46 -5.59
C PRO A 104 5.50 1.03 -5.03
N LEU A 105 5.31 0.90 -3.72
CA LEU A 105 5.25 -0.39 -3.04
C LEU A 105 3.80 -0.83 -2.86
N GLY A 106 2.93 0.08 -2.41
CA GLY A 106 1.51 -0.14 -2.20
C GLY A 106 0.67 0.98 -2.78
N MET A 107 -0.38 0.61 -3.52
CA MET A 107 -1.25 1.53 -4.26
C MET A 107 -2.71 1.42 -3.79
N THR A 108 -3.40 2.55 -3.72
CA THR A 108 -4.86 2.55 -3.59
C THR A 108 -5.53 2.09 -4.89
N THR A 109 -6.84 1.91 -4.86
CA THR A 109 -7.61 1.62 -6.07
C THR A 109 -7.75 2.87 -6.97
N PRO A 110 -8.10 2.72 -8.26
CA PRO A 110 -8.47 3.85 -9.12
C PRO A 110 -9.74 4.61 -8.69
N ALA A 111 -10.50 4.04 -7.74
CA ALA A 111 -11.68 4.64 -7.15
C ALA A 111 -11.34 5.32 -5.81
N SER A 112 -10.16 5.94 -5.74
CA SER A 112 -9.71 6.78 -4.63
C SER A 112 -9.63 8.25 -5.02
N TRP A 113 -9.70 9.13 -4.03
CA TRP A 113 -9.51 10.57 -4.20
C TRP A 113 -8.86 11.19 -2.96
N LEU A 114 -8.33 12.39 -3.13
CA LEU A 114 -7.78 13.17 -2.02
C LEU A 114 -8.85 14.06 -1.39
N THR A 115 -8.80 14.21 -0.07
CA THR A 115 -9.60 15.18 0.67
C THR A 115 -8.74 15.98 1.64
N ALA A 116 -8.91 17.30 1.64
CA ALA A 116 -8.26 18.19 2.62
C ALA A 116 -8.93 18.14 3.99
N ASP A 117 -10.21 17.76 4.03
CA ASP A 117 -10.99 17.64 5.26
C ASP A 117 -11.41 16.18 5.46
N PRO A 118 -10.94 15.50 6.52
CA PRO A 118 -11.32 14.12 6.81
C PRO A 118 -12.80 13.98 7.23
N GLU A 119 -13.51 15.07 7.54
CA GLU A 119 -14.96 15.02 7.75
C GLU A 119 -15.74 15.04 6.43
N ASP A 120 -15.19 15.63 5.36
CA ASP A 120 -15.77 15.61 4.01
C ASP A 120 -15.15 14.51 3.14
N VAL A 121 -15.57 13.28 3.38
CA VAL A 121 -15.11 12.13 2.59
C VAL A 121 -15.86 11.94 1.27
N ALA A 122 -16.84 12.79 0.93
CA ALA A 122 -17.65 12.59 -0.28
C ALA A 122 -16.82 12.85 -1.55
N TYR A 123 -17.09 12.08 -2.61
CA TYR A 123 -16.49 12.32 -3.92
C TYR A 123 -17.09 13.56 -4.58
N SER A 124 -16.23 14.37 -5.19
CA SER A 124 -16.60 15.44 -6.12
C SER A 124 -15.64 15.45 -7.30
N SER A 125 -16.09 15.96 -8.45
CA SER A 125 -15.25 16.06 -9.67
C SER A 125 -14.06 17.02 -9.54
N GLU A 126 -14.04 17.83 -8.48
CA GLU A 126 -12.96 18.77 -8.17
C GLU A 126 -11.84 18.11 -7.37
N LYS A 127 -12.10 17.00 -6.68
CA LYS A 127 -11.09 16.25 -5.92
C LYS A 127 -10.17 15.50 -6.86
N GLN A 128 -8.87 15.50 -6.54
CA GLN A 128 -7.89 14.75 -7.33
C GLN A 128 -8.16 13.26 -7.21
N GLN A 129 -8.40 12.61 -8.35
CA GLN A 129 -8.64 11.17 -8.40
C GLN A 129 -7.32 10.39 -8.50
N GLY A 130 -7.28 9.23 -7.84
CA GLY A 130 -6.15 8.31 -7.83
C GLY A 130 -6.07 7.41 -9.07
N PRO A 131 -5.30 6.30 -8.99
CA PRO A 131 -4.74 5.70 -7.78
C PRO A 131 -3.55 6.48 -7.22
N PHE A 132 -3.31 6.34 -5.91
CA PHE A 132 -2.19 6.97 -5.20
C PHE A 132 -1.28 5.91 -4.56
N PRO A 133 0.05 6.09 -4.60
CA PRO A 133 0.93 5.33 -3.75
C PRO A 133 0.75 5.75 -2.29
N VAL A 134 0.55 4.77 -1.41
CA VAL A 134 0.52 4.97 0.05
C VAL A 134 1.80 4.47 0.72
N SER A 135 2.56 3.63 0.02
CA SER A 135 3.92 3.25 0.37
C SER A 135 4.80 3.16 -0.88
N ALA A 136 6.09 3.45 -0.74
CA ALA A 136 7.03 3.45 -1.84
C ALA A 136 8.48 3.22 -1.39
N VAL A 137 9.34 2.90 -2.35
CA VAL A 137 10.77 2.77 -2.19
C VAL A 137 11.49 3.74 -3.11
N VAL A 138 12.53 4.39 -2.59
CA VAL A 138 13.45 5.23 -3.36
C VAL A 138 14.85 4.66 -3.23
N GLU A 139 15.47 4.35 -4.36
CA GLU A 139 16.89 4.02 -4.46
C GLU A 139 17.57 5.18 -5.19
N ALA A 140 18.53 5.85 -4.54
CA ALA A 140 19.12 7.07 -5.09
C ALA A 140 20.64 7.12 -4.92
N THR A 141 21.34 7.56 -5.96
CA THR A 141 22.78 7.89 -5.95
C THR A 141 23.02 9.39 -6.14
N GLY A 142 21.97 10.21 -6.12
CA GLY A 142 22.04 11.67 -6.20
C GLY A 142 20.72 12.33 -5.78
N MET A 143 20.69 13.66 -5.73
CA MET A 143 19.47 14.44 -5.45
C MET A 143 18.70 14.73 -6.75
N TYR A 144 17.42 15.09 -6.64
CA TYR A 144 16.54 15.35 -7.78
C TYR A 144 17.05 16.47 -8.70
N THR A 145 17.74 17.45 -8.12
CA THR A 145 18.33 18.59 -8.83
C THR A 145 19.69 18.27 -9.47
N ASP A 146 20.30 17.13 -9.13
CA ASP A 146 21.59 16.74 -9.69
C ASP A 146 21.42 16.24 -11.12
N LEU A 147 22.48 16.38 -11.93
CA LEU A 147 22.51 15.92 -13.33
C LEU A 147 23.05 14.48 -13.46
N GLY A 148 23.21 13.76 -12.35
CA GLY A 148 23.71 12.40 -12.32
C GLY A 148 24.08 11.94 -10.90
N ALA A 149 24.73 10.78 -10.81
CA ALA A 149 25.17 10.20 -9.54
C ALA A 149 26.25 11.05 -8.86
N THR A 150 25.99 11.45 -7.62
CA THR A 150 26.85 12.33 -6.81
C THR A 150 27.22 11.70 -5.45
N HIS A 151 26.58 10.60 -5.08
CA HIS A 151 26.63 9.99 -3.75
C HIS A 151 26.59 8.45 -3.84
N GLN A 152 26.88 7.78 -2.72
CA GLN A 152 26.72 6.33 -2.62
C GLN A 152 25.23 5.96 -2.68
N LEU A 153 24.93 4.73 -3.10
CA LEU A 153 23.56 4.22 -3.14
C LEU A 153 22.93 4.30 -1.75
N ALA A 154 21.87 5.08 -1.67
CA ALA A 154 21.08 5.28 -0.47
C ALA A 154 19.64 4.87 -0.73
N LYS A 155 18.96 4.41 0.32
CA LYS A 155 17.64 3.78 0.22
C LYS A 155 16.65 4.43 1.18
N ILE A 156 15.45 4.68 0.71
CA ILE A 156 14.32 5.13 1.52
C ILE A 156 13.18 4.14 1.31
N VAL A 157 12.60 3.65 2.40
CA VAL A 157 11.25 3.11 2.38
C VAL A 157 10.35 4.15 3.02
N LEU A 158 9.27 4.51 2.32
CA LEU A 158 8.35 5.58 2.70
C LEU A 158 6.95 5.00 2.87
N PHE A 159 6.32 5.31 4.00
CA PHE A 159 4.91 5.09 4.26
C PHE A 159 4.26 6.45 4.56
N SER A 160 3.09 6.67 3.98
CA SER A 160 2.29 7.90 4.13
C SER A 160 1.32 7.88 5.33
N ASP A 161 1.58 6.96 6.25
CA ASP A 161 0.83 6.70 7.47
C ASP A 161 1.83 6.12 8.47
N SER A 162 1.86 6.64 9.70
CA SER A 162 2.66 6.12 10.81
C SER A 162 1.86 5.23 11.74
N ASP A 163 0.53 5.38 11.77
CA ASP A 163 -0.38 4.64 12.62
C ASP A 163 -0.44 3.15 12.25
N PHE A 164 -0.23 2.75 11.00
CA PHE A 164 -0.18 1.32 10.62
C PHE A 164 0.84 0.52 11.46
N ALA A 165 1.92 1.18 11.90
CA ALA A 165 2.98 0.59 12.72
C ALA A 165 2.79 0.83 14.23
N SER A 166 1.75 1.57 14.64
CA SER A 166 1.41 1.78 16.05
C SER A 166 0.93 0.48 16.71
N ASN A 167 1.02 0.38 18.04
CA ASN A 167 0.54 -0.81 18.77
C ASN A 167 -0.92 -1.20 18.46
N LYS A 168 -1.75 -0.23 18.05
CA LYS A 168 -3.15 -0.46 17.70
C LYS A 168 -3.29 -1.26 16.40
N TYR A 169 -2.45 -0.98 15.40
CA TYR A 169 -2.55 -1.55 14.05
C TYR A 169 -1.40 -2.50 13.70
N PHE A 170 -0.35 -2.58 14.53
CA PHE A 170 0.82 -3.41 14.29
C PHE A 170 0.46 -4.90 14.10
N ALA A 171 -0.44 -5.42 14.92
CA ALA A 171 -0.91 -6.80 14.82
C ALA A 171 -2.12 -6.96 13.89
N SER A 172 -2.53 -5.91 13.17
CA SER A 172 -3.62 -5.99 12.20
C SER A 172 -3.07 -6.50 10.87
N MET A 173 -3.62 -7.63 10.42
CA MET A 173 -3.27 -8.24 9.14
C MET A 173 -1.75 -8.42 9.02
N ASP A 174 -1.14 -8.02 7.91
CA ASP A 174 0.29 -8.15 7.68
C ASP A 174 1.05 -6.82 7.92
N ASN A 175 0.49 -5.89 8.72
CA ASN A 175 1.15 -4.59 9.01
C ASN A 175 2.50 -4.77 9.73
N SER A 176 2.60 -5.69 10.70
CA SER A 176 3.89 -6.02 11.33
C SER A 176 4.90 -6.54 10.33
N ASP A 177 4.44 -7.36 9.39
CA ASP A 177 5.29 -8.05 8.44
C ASP A 177 5.83 -7.07 7.40
N ILE A 178 5.00 -6.19 6.85
CA ILE A 178 5.48 -5.18 5.89
C ILE A 178 6.46 -4.19 6.54
N PHE A 179 6.24 -3.82 7.82
CA PHE A 179 7.14 -2.96 8.57
C PHE A 179 8.50 -3.64 8.81
N LEU A 180 8.51 -4.88 9.30
CA LEU A 180 9.72 -5.65 9.55
C LEU A 180 10.47 -5.99 8.25
N ASN A 181 9.75 -6.36 7.19
CA ASN A 181 10.32 -6.60 5.87
C ASN A 181 10.99 -5.34 5.30
N SER A 182 10.40 -4.17 5.53
CA SER A 182 11.00 -2.89 5.13
C SER A 182 12.32 -2.62 5.85
N ILE A 183 12.39 -2.90 7.16
CA ILE A 183 13.64 -2.77 7.93
C ILE A 183 14.69 -3.75 7.42
N ASN A 184 14.32 -5.01 7.20
CA ASN A 184 15.23 -6.04 6.72
C ASN A 184 15.78 -5.68 5.33
N TRP A 185 14.91 -5.24 4.41
CA TRP A 185 15.29 -4.77 3.08
C TRP A 185 16.20 -3.55 3.15
N LEU A 186 15.90 -2.61 4.05
CA LEU A 186 16.76 -1.46 4.33
C LEU A 186 18.07 -1.82 5.03
N ALA A 187 18.20 -2.99 5.66
CA ALA A 187 19.46 -3.43 6.28
C ALA A 187 20.38 -4.16 5.29
N ASP A 188 19.92 -4.46 4.07
CA ASP A 188 20.57 -5.38 3.12
C ASP A 188 20.88 -6.77 3.72
N ASP A 189 20.10 -7.19 4.72
CA ASP A 189 20.24 -8.51 5.34
C ASP A 189 19.54 -9.59 4.50
N PHE A 190 19.96 -9.72 3.24
CA PHE A 190 19.43 -10.72 2.30
C PHE A 190 20.10 -12.10 2.45
N GLU A 191 21.17 -12.23 3.23
CA GLU A 191 21.94 -13.50 3.36
C GLU A 191 21.51 -14.42 4.52
N LEU A 192 20.64 -13.99 5.43
CA LEU A 192 20.08 -14.86 6.46
C LEU A 192 18.56 -14.77 6.46
N ILE A 193 17.94 -15.47 5.50
CA ILE A 193 16.56 -15.97 5.65
C ILE A 193 16.58 -16.98 6.80
N SER A 194 16.69 -16.50 8.04
CA SER A 194 16.21 -17.24 9.19
C SER A 194 14.70 -17.27 9.00
N ILE A 195 14.19 -18.45 8.65
CA ILE A 195 12.76 -18.70 8.66
C ILE A 195 12.31 -18.44 10.10
N ARG A 196 11.80 -17.24 10.39
CA ARG A 196 11.14 -16.99 11.65
C ARG A 196 10.01 -18.02 11.73
N PRO A 197 9.90 -18.82 12.80
CA PRO A 197 8.78 -19.71 12.96
C PRO A 197 7.51 -18.86 12.91
N LYS A 198 6.77 -18.94 11.80
CA LYS A 198 5.43 -18.37 11.72
C LYS A 198 4.61 -19.20 12.70
N LEU A 199 4.33 -18.63 13.88
CA LEU A 199 3.27 -19.16 14.73
C LEU A 199 2.04 -19.19 13.83
N LEU A 200 1.49 -20.38 13.55
CA LEU A 200 0.36 -20.57 12.63
C LEU A 200 -0.65 -19.45 12.85
N PRO A 201 -0.69 -18.42 11.98
CA PRO A 201 -1.57 -17.31 12.23
C PRO A 201 -2.97 -17.83 11.97
N TYR A 202 -3.88 -17.50 12.88
CA TYR A 202 -5.31 -17.68 12.63
C TYR A 202 -5.62 -16.86 11.37
N ARG A 203 -5.84 -17.54 10.24
CA ARG A 203 -6.06 -16.88 8.96
C ARG A 203 -7.51 -16.41 8.89
N GLU A 204 -7.76 -15.23 9.42
CA GLU A 204 -9.03 -14.56 9.25
C GLU A 204 -9.25 -14.22 7.77
N LEU A 205 -10.49 -14.39 7.32
CA LEU A 205 -10.87 -13.95 5.98
C LEU A 205 -11.12 -12.45 6.03
N VAL A 206 -10.14 -11.69 5.59
CA VAL A 206 -10.18 -10.23 5.54
C VAL A 206 -10.70 -9.83 4.18
N VAL A 207 -11.85 -9.17 4.16
CA VAL A 207 -12.55 -8.79 2.92
C VAL A 207 -12.95 -7.34 2.96
N ASN A 208 -12.88 -6.69 1.80
CA ASN A 208 -13.47 -5.37 1.62
C ASN A 208 -15.00 -5.47 1.62
N SER A 209 -15.67 -4.32 1.63
CA SER A 209 -17.13 -4.25 1.69
C SER A 209 -17.82 -5.00 0.54
N ARG A 210 -17.26 -4.94 -0.68
CA ARG A 210 -17.84 -5.64 -1.85
C ARG A 210 -17.69 -7.15 -1.77
N GLU A 211 -16.52 -7.63 -1.36
CA GLU A 211 -16.26 -9.05 -1.13
C GLU A 211 -17.14 -9.60 -0.01
N ARG A 212 -17.32 -8.82 1.07
CA ARG A 212 -18.24 -9.15 2.16
C ARG A 212 -19.68 -9.26 1.67
N ASP A 213 -20.15 -8.30 0.87
CA ASP A 213 -21.49 -8.33 0.28
C ASP A 213 -21.67 -9.51 -0.66
N PHE A 214 -20.68 -9.80 -1.50
CA PHE A 214 -20.68 -10.97 -2.37
C PHE A 214 -20.80 -12.26 -1.55
N ILE A 215 -19.99 -12.43 -0.50
CA ILE A 215 -20.05 -13.60 0.38
C ILE A 215 -21.41 -13.70 1.06
N LYS A 216 -21.94 -12.61 1.58
CA LYS A 216 -23.25 -12.57 2.26
C LYS A 216 -24.38 -12.97 1.32
N TRP A 217 -24.47 -12.34 0.15
CA TRP A 217 -25.55 -12.58 -0.81
C TRP A 217 -25.43 -13.94 -1.48
N SER A 218 -24.23 -14.37 -1.85
CA SER A 218 -24.02 -15.72 -2.41
C SER A 218 -24.34 -16.80 -1.38
N SER A 219 -23.89 -16.67 -0.13
CA SER A 219 -24.15 -17.67 0.91
C SER A 219 -25.63 -17.76 1.29
N TRP A 220 -26.36 -16.64 1.28
CA TRP A 220 -27.78 -16.65 1.59
C TRP A 220 -28.62 -17.15 0.41
N THR A 221 -28.35 -16.66 -0.80
CA THR A 221 -29.23 -16.94 -1.95
C THR A 221 -28.90 -18.27 -2.63
N LEU A 222 -27.62 -18.59 -2.84
CA LEU A 222 -27.19 -19.69 -3.70
C LEU A 222 -27.66 -21.07 -3.21
N PRO A 223 -27.52 -21.46 -1.93
CA PRO A 223 -27.96 -22.79 -1.49
C PRO A 223 -29.47 -23.02 -1.65
N PRO A 224 -30.36 -22.08 -1.25
CA PRO A 224 -31.79 -22.20 -1.53
C PRO A 224 -32.13 -22.29 -3.03
N THR A 225 -31.56 -21.44 -3.89
CA THR A 225 -31.85 -21.52 -5.33
C THR A 225 -31.33 -22.81 -5.95
N PHE A 226 -30.16 -23.28 -5.52
CA PHE A 226 -29.60 -24.55 -5.99
C PHE A 226 -30.49 -25.73 -5.57
N MET A 227 -30.99 -25.74 -4.33
CA MET A 227 -31.94 -26.75 -3.88
C MET A 227 -33.25 -26.72 -4.68
N LEU A 228 -33.83 -25.54 -4.91
CA LEU A 228 -35.05 -25.38 -5.71
C LEU A 228 -34.85 -25.84 -7.16
N PHE A 229 -33.71 -25.47 -7.76
CA PHE A 229 -33.35 -25.90 -9.10
C PHE A 229 -33.21 -27.42 -9.20
N MET A 230 -32.49 -28.05 -8.26
CA MET A 230 -32.38 -29.51 -8.21
C MET A 230 -33.74 -30.19 -8.01
N ALA A 231 -34.61 -29.63 -7.17
CA ALA A 231 -35.97 -30.14 -6.99
C ALA A 231 -36.79 -30.10 -8.29
N LEU A 232 -36.69 -28.99 -9.05
CA LEU A 232 -37.36 -28.85 -10.35
C LEU A 232 -36.82 -29.86 -11.39
N VAL A 233 -35.50 -30.04 -11.47
CA VAL A 233 -34.88 -31.02 -12.37
C VAL A 233 -35.35 -32.44 -12.06
N VAL A 234 -35.39 -32.81 -10.77
CA VAL A 234 -35.88 -34.13 -10.35
C VAL A 234 -37.36 -34.30 -10.67
N TRP A 235 -38.20 -33.29 -10.42
CA TRP A 235 -39.62 -33.32 -10.76
C TRP A 235 -39.82 -33.50 -12.27
N TRP A 236 -39.05 -32.78 -13.09
CA TRP A 236 -39.18 -32.85 -14.54
C TRP A 236 -38.73 -34.20 -15.10
N ARG A 237 -37.70 -34.82 -14.52
CA ARG A 237 -37.24 -36.16 -14.93
C ARG A 237 -38.17 -37.29 -14.46
N ARG A 238 -38.94 -37.06 -13.39
CA ARG A 238 -39.89 -38.05 -12.84
C ARG A 238 -41.28 -37.99 -13.49
N ARG A 239 -41.51 -36.98 -14.33
CA ARG A 239 -42.74 -36.80 -15.10
C ARG A 239 -42.54 -37.27 -16.53
#